data_AF-A0AAD9UTA9-F1
#
_entry.id   AF-A0AAD9UTA9-F1
#
_cell.length_a   1.000
_cell.length_b   1.000
_cell.length_c   1.000
_cell.angle_alpha   90.00
_cell.angle_beta   90.00
_cell.angle_gamma   90.00
#
_symmetry.space_group_name_H-M   'P 1'
#
loop_
_entity.id
_entity.type
_entity.pdbx_description
1 polymer ?
#
loop_
_entity_poly.entity_id
_entity_poly.type
_entity_poly.pdbx_seq_one_letter_code
_entity_poly.pdbx_strand_id
1 'polypeptide(L)'
;MPEAFNASNAVQPSNRTCARQAGGEAYTLSRNPLLSEQEPFTNSVESTRPATDTQLERIREATRHDAQLQKVTDVTLKGWPAGVEDVAYQIREFFDSREHMSISDALLTYDDCIVIPASMREEILEGIHRGHQGITKCRERTNLSVWWPGISKEIKSKVRLCHFCQENKSSQREEPLRFV
;
A
#
# COMPACT_ATOMS: atom_id res chain seq x y z
N MET A 1 45.60 -26.58 -7.43
CA MET A 1 45.93 -25.15 -7.55
C MET A 1 44.65 -24.38 -7.80
N PRO A 2 44.52 -23.15 -7.27
CA PRO A 2 43.46 -22.82 -6.31
C PRO A 2 42.44 -21.77 -6.78
N GLU A 3 41.47 -21.53 -5.90
CA GLU A 3 40.41 -20.51 -5.88
C GLU A 3 40.87 -19.07 -6.11
N ALA A 4 39.96 -18.25 -6.66
CA ALA A 4 39.81 -16.81 -6.39
C ALA A 4 38.38 -16.43 -6.87
N PHE A 5 37.38 -16.21 -6.02
CA PHE A 5 37.10 -14.97 -5.27
C PHE A 5 37.43 -13.70 -6.05
N ASN A 6 36.40 -13.00 -6.54
CA ASN A 6 36.44 -11.55 -6.49
C ASN A 6 35.04 -10.94 -6.33
N ALA A 7 34.91 -10.17 -5.25
CA ALA A 7 33.80 -9.28 -4.95
C ALA A 7 34.10 -7.91 -5.54
N SER A 8 33.09 -7.16 -5.97
CA SER A 8 33.03 -5.69 -5.82
C SER A 8 31.67 -5.15 -6.25
N ASN A 9 30.82 -4.90 -5.25
CA ASN A 9 29.78 -3.87 -5.28
C ASN A 9 30.44 -2.49 -5.12
N ALA A 10 29.92 -1.47 -5.80
CA ALA A 10 29.80 -0.10 -5.27
C ALA A 10 29.04 0.80 -6.27
N VAL A 11 27.71 0.86 -6.14
CA VAL A 11 26.91 1.98 -6.64
C VAL A 11 27.02 3.12 -5.62
N GLN A 12 27.36 4.31 -6.11
CA GLN A 12 27.62 5.49 -5.30
C GLN A 12 26.33 6.13 -4.75
N PRO A 13 26.33 6.67 -3.52
CA PRO A 13 25.22 7.46 -3.00
C PRO A 13 25.33 8.92 -3.47
N SER A 14 24.27 9.42 -4.09
CA SER A 14 24.10 10.83 -4.44
C SER A 14 23.75 11.65 -3.20
N ASN A 15 24.73 12.43 -2.72
CA ASN A 15 24.55 13.51 -1.76
C ASN A 15 23.68 14.62 -2.34
N ARG A 16 22.60 15.03 -1.65
CA ARG A 16 22.12 16.42 -1.69
C ARG A 16 21.60 16.86 -0.31
N THR A 17 22.48 17.57 0.38
CA THR A 17 22.27 18.27 1.65
C THR A 17 21.43 19.54 1.44
N CYS A 18 20.59 19.83 2.43
CA CYS A 18 19.85 21.07 2.63
C CYS A 18 20.78 22.23 3.03
N ALA A 19 20.63 23.40 2.41
CA ALA A 19 21.15 24.66 2.93
C ALA A 19 20.22 25.83 2.59
N ARG A 20 19.79 26.51 3.66
CA ARG A 20 19.15 27.84 3.68
C ARG A 20 20.10 28.91 3.14
N GLN A 21 19.55 29.98 2.57
CA GLN A 21 19.95 31.37 2.90
C GLN A 21 18.84 32.36 2.49
N ALA A 22 18.76 33.47 3.22
CA ALA A 22 17.72 34.49 3.24
C ALA A 22 18.05 35.74 2.40
N GLY A 23 17.06 36.60 2.14
CA GLY A 23 17.29 38.04 1.93
C GLY A 23 16.26 38.82 1.08
N GLY A 24 15.62 39.82 1.71
CA GLY A 24 15.17 41.10 1.12
C GLY A 24 13.78 41.15 0.45
N GLU A 25 12.94 42.19 0.52
CA GLU A 25 12.90 43.52 1.16
C GLU A 25 11.42 44.00 1.17
N ALA A 26 11.13 45.06 1.94
CA ALA A 26 9.82 45.54 2.34
C ALA A 26 9.20 46.64 1.45
N TYR A 27 7.86 46.72 1.38
CA TYR A 27 7.12 47.97 1.15
C TYR A 27 5.66 47.90 1.67
N THR A 28 5.07 49.08 1.85
CA THR A 28 4.14 49.50 2.92
C THR A 28 2.65 49.60 2.54
N LEU A 29 1.80 49.41 3.57
CA LEU A 29 0.50 50.05 3.88
C LEU A 29 -0.61 50.15 2.81
N SER A 30 -1.76 49.49 3.06
CA SER A 30 -3.08 50.17 3.06
C SER A 30 -4.21 49.26 3.61
N ARG A 31 -5.16 49.87 4.31
CA ARG A 31 -6.35 49.27 4.96
C ARG A 31 -7.49 49.10 3.94
N ASN A 32 -8.18 47.96 3.95
CA ASN A 32 -9.66 47.92 4.05
C ASN A 32 -10.19 46.50 4.34
N PRO A 33 -11.26 46.38 5.15
CA PRO A 33 -11.88 45.12 5.55
C PRO A 33 -13.04 44.72 4.61
N LEU A 34 -13.47 43.46 4.71
CA LEU A 34 -14.58 42.77 4.03
C LEU A 34 -14.22 42.09 2.70
N LEU A 35 -14.01 40.77 2.76
CA LEU A 35 -14.83 39.85 1.97
C LEU A 35 -14.82 38.47 2.64
N SER A 36 -16.02 37.96 2.90
CA SER A 36 -16.28 36.57 3.21
C SER A 36 -15.89 35.73 2.01
N GLU A 37 -14.87 34.89 2.13
CA GLU A 37 -14.64 33.83 1.14
C GLU A 37 -14.41 32.52 1.89
N GLN A 38 -15.17 31.54 1.43
CA GLN A 38 -15.32 30.21 2.00
C GLN A 38 -13.97 29.52 2.11
N GLU A 39 -13.67 28.98 3.28
CA GLU A 39 -12.52 28.09 3.48
C GLU A 39 -12.60 26.95 2.45
N PRO A 40 -11.56 26.75 1.62
CA PRO A 40 -11.56 25.70 0.62
C PRO A 40 -11.63 24.35 1.33
N PHE A 41 -12.62 23.55 0.95
CA PHE A 41 -12.77 22.15 1.33
C PHE A 41 -11.43 21.46 1.04
N THR A 42 -10.69 21.12 2.09
CA THR A 42 -9.45 20.37 1.94
C THR A 42 -9.82 18.99 1.42
N ASN A 43 -9.67 18.80 0.11
CA ASN A 43 -9.50 17.48 -0.45
C ASN A 43 -8.22 16.93 0.18
N SER A 44 -8.36 16.26 1.31
CA SER A 44 -7.31 15.48 1.94
C SER A 44 -6.93 14.39 0.96
N VAL A 45 -5.94 14.71 0.13
CA VAL A 45 -5.06 13.74 -0.49
C VAL A 45 -4.35 13.06 0.68
N GLU A 46 -4.96 12.02 1.23
CA GLU A 46 -4.22 11.01 1.98
C GLU A 46 -3.31 10.32 0.96
N SER A 47 -2.21 11.02 0.67
CA SER A 47 -1.04 10.52 -0.01
C SER A 47 -0.69 9.20 0.63
N THR A 48 -0.52 8.18 -0.21
CA THR A 48 0.18 6.93 0.12
C THR A 48 1.52 7.30 0.75
N ARG A 49 1.55 7.44 2.08
CA ARG A 49 2.80 7.56 2.81
C ARG A 49 3.52 6.23 2.62
N PRO A 50 4.80 6.22 2.24
CA PRO A 50 5.59 5.01 2.32
C PRO A 50 5.41 4.44 3.74
N ALA A 51 5.22 3.13 3.83
CA ALA A 51 5.12 2.46 5.11
C ALA A 51 6.31 2.92 5.97
N THR A 52 6.04 3.38 7.19
CA THR A 52 7.11 3.77 8.10
C THR A 52 7.97 2.53 8.37
N ASP A 53 9.27 2.70 8.60
CA ASP A 53 10.16 1.58 8.94
C ASP A 53 9.59 0.73 10.09
N THR A 54 8.89 1.36 11.03
CA THR A 54 8.15 0.70 12.11
C THR A 54 7.03 -0.21 11.60
N GLN A 55 6.27 0.21 10.59
CA GLN A 55 5.19 -0.62 10.03
C GLN A 55 5.75 -1.81 9.25
N LEU A 56 6.82 -1.61 8.49
CA LEU A 56 7.50 -2.71 7.79
C LEU A 56 8.05 -3.73 8.78
N GLU A 57 8.63 -3.28 9.90
CA GLU A 57 9.11 -4.19 10.93
C GLU A 57 7.99 -4.99 11.60
N ARG A 58 6.83 -4.36 11.85
CA ARG A 58 5.63 -5.07 12.33
C ARG A 58 5.20 -6.17 11.34
N ILE A 59 5.26 -5.89 10.03
CA ILE A 59 4.90 -6.88 9.00
C ILE A 59 5.90 -8.03 9.00
N ARG A 60 7.21 -7.75 9.08
CA ARG A 60 8.24 -8.80 9.18
C ARG A 60 8.00 -9.70 10.37
N GLU A 61 7.75 -9.11 11.53
CA GLU A 61 7.53 -9.85 12.77
C GLU A 61 6.24 -10.67 12.74
N ALA A 62 5.16 -10.12 12.21
CA ALA A 62 3.92 -10.85 12.01
C ALA A 62 4.08 -11.99 10.99
N THR A 63 4.86 -11.80 9.93
CA THR A 63 5.18 -12.82 8.93
C THR A 63 5.99 -13.97 9.54
N ARG A 64 6.93 -13.67 10.45
CA ARG A 64 7.66 -14.67 11.22
C ARG A 64 6.75 -15.53 12.10
N HIS A 65 5.57 -15.06 12.47
CA HIS A 65 4.59 -15.80 13.26
C HIS A 65 3.46 -16.42 12.42
N ASP A 66 3.44 -16.15 11.11
CA ASP A 66 2.43 -16.68 10.19
C ASP A 66 2.93 -17.97 9.53
N ALA A 67 2.46 -19.12 10.02
CA ALA A 67 2.88 -20.44 9.53
C ALA A 67 2.57 -20.67 8.04
N GLN A 68 1.56 -19.98 7.48
CA GLN A 68 1.24 -20.07 6.07
C GLN A 68 2.27 -19.28 5.27
N LEU A 69 2.52 -18.03 5.63
CA LEU A 69 3.49 -17.20 4.92
C LEU A 69 4.93 -17.70 5.08
N GLN A 70 5.30 -18.30 6.21
CA GLN A 70 6.61 -18.97 6.35
C GLN A 70 6.82 -20.04 5.27
N LYS A 71 5.80 -20.86 4.99
CA LYS A 71 5.87 -21.88 3.94
C LYS A 71 5.93 -21.25 2.55
N VAL A 72 5.15 -20.19 2.31
CA VAL A 72 5.19 -19.44 1.05
C VAL A 72 6.58 -18.86 0.83
N THR A 73 7.18 -18.23 1.85
CA THR A 73 8.56 -17.73 1.82
C THR A 73 9.56 -18.84 1.49
N ASP A 74 9.43 -20.01 2.09
CA ASP A 74 10.32 -21.15 1.85
C ASP A 74 10.28 -21.63 0.39
N VAL A 75 9.07 -21.82 -0.17
CA VAL A 75 8.91 -22.24 -1.58
C VAL A 75 9.27 -21.14 -2.56
N THR A 76 9.08 -19.86 -2.22
CA THR A 76 9.52 -18.74 -3.07
C THR A 76 11.05 -18.66 -3.14
N LEU A 77 11.77 -19.01 -2.07
CA LEU A 77 13.24 -19.08 -2.08
C LEU A 77 13.78 -20.33 -2.78
N LYS A 78 13.17 -21.48 -2.54
CA LYS A 78 13.65 -22.79 -3.04
C LYS A 78 13.18 -23.11 -4.46
N GLY A 79 12.12 -22.45 -4.91
CA GLY A 79 11.40 -22.77 -6.13
C GLY A 79 10.07 -23.47 -5.83
N TRP A 80 9.03 -23.01 -6.52
CA TRP A 80 7.71 -23.60 -6.43
C TRP A 80 7.68 -24.95 -7.17
N PRO A 81 6.89 -25.94 -6.67
CA PRO A 81 6.62 -27.16 -7.41
C PRO A 81 6.00 -26.88 -8.79
N ALA A 82 6.19 -27.79 -9.75
CA ALA A 82 5.63 -27.61 -11.10
C ALA A 82 4.10 -27.77 -11.14
N GLY A 83 3.55 -28.63 -10.28
CA GLY A 83 2.12 -28.91 -10.21
C GLY A 83 1.50 -28.47 -8.88
N VAL A 84 0.26 -27.98 -8.93
CA VAL A 84 -0.50 -27.59 -7.72
C VAL A 84 -0.75 -28.77 -6.78
N GLU A 85 -0.73 -30.00 -7.28
CA GLU A 85 -0.96 -31.18 -6.47
C GLU A 85 0.19 -31.45 -5.48
N ASP A 86 1.42 -31.13 -5.88
CA ASP A 86 2.62 -31.26 -5.04
C ASP A 86 2.77 -30.11 -4.04
N VAL A 87 1.91 -29.09 -4.15
CA VAL A 87 1.89 -27.94 -3.26
C VAL A 87 1.05 -28.26 -2.03
N ALA A 88 1.63 -28.00 -0.85
CA ALA A 88 0.94 -28.18 0.41
C ALA A 88 -0.40 -27.41 0.43
N TYR A 89 -1.48 -28.08 0.84
CA TYR A 89 -2.84 -27.53 0.81
C TYR A 89 -2.94 -26.12 1.40
N GLN A 90 -2.19 -25.86 2.48
CA GLN A 90 -2.22 -24.57 3.17
C GLN A 90 -1.71 -23.41 2.32
N ILE A 91 -0.94 -23.63 1.26
CA ILE A 91 -0.38 -22.55 0.41
C ILE A 91 -0.86 -22.63 -1.05
N ARG A 92 -1.79 -23.54 -1.37
CA ARG A 92 -2.29 -23.70 -2.75
C ARG A 92 -2.94 -22.42 -3.30
N GLU A 93 -3.55 -21.61 -2.43
CA GLU A 93 -4.16 -20.32 -2.84
C GLU A 93 -3.13 -19.29 -3.36
N PHE A 94 -1.83 -19.50 -3.10
CA PHE A 94 -0.74 -18.68 -3.61
C PHE A 94 -0.19 -19.19 -4.95
N PHE A 95 -0.52 -20.42 -5.35
CA PHE A 95 0.12 -21.11 -6.48
C PHE A 95 -0.10 -20.41 -7.83
N ASP A 96 -1.31 -19.92 -8.07
CA ASP A 96 -1.64 -19.21 -9.33
C ASP A 96 -0.90 -17.87 -9.44
N SER A 97 -0.48 -17.32 -8.31
CA SER A 97 0.20 -16.04 -8.18
C SER A 97 1.72 -16.16 -8.00
N ARG A 98 2.26 -17.39 -7.98
CA ARG A 98 3.66 -17.67 -7.62
C ARG A 98 4.71 -16.95 -8.46
N GLU A 99 4.44 -16.74 -9.75
CA GLU A 99 5.38 -16.10 -10.69
C GLU A 99 5.60 -14.61 -10.36
N HIS A 100 4.66 -14.01 -9.64
CA HIS A 100 4.73 -12.63 -9.16
C HIS A 100 5.34 -12.54 -7.75
N MET A 101 5.61 -13.68 -7.11
CA MET A 101 6.13 -13.70 -5.74
C MET A 101 7.64 -13.56 -5.72
N SER A 102 8.11 -12.65 -4.87
CA SER A 102 9.52 -12.41 -4.64
C SER A 102 9.76 -12.09 -3.17
N ILE A 103 11.03 -12.01 -2.78
CA ILE A 103 11.42 -11.60 -1.43
C ILE A 103 12.38 -10.43 -1.56
N SER A 104 12.01 -9.32 -0.92
CA SER A 104 12.78 -8.07 -0.91
C SER A 104 12.86 -7.55 0.52
N ASP A 105 14.05 -7.20 1.00
CA ASP A 105 14.27 -6.67 2.37
C ASP A 105 13.60 -7.50 3.49
N ALA A 106 13.71 -8.83 3.36
CA ALA A 106 13.09 -9.83 4.24
C ALA A 106 11.55 -9.76 4.32
N LEU A 107 10.90 -9.17 3.33
CA LEU A 107 9.46 -9.15 3.13
C LEU A 107 9.08 -10.01 1.93
N LEU A 108 7.98 -10.75 2.06
CA LEU A 108 7.35 -11.42 0.94
C LEU A 108 6.57 -10.37 0.12
N THR A 109 6.81 -10.33 -1.18
CA THR A 109 6.21 -9.37 -2.12
C THR A 109 5.45 -10.07 -3.24
N TYR A 110 4.41 -9.40 -3.76
CA TYR A 110 3.68 -9.74 -4.98
C TYR A 110 3.85 -8.55 -5.93
N ASP A 111 4.63 -8.70 -7.00
CA ASP A 111 5.13 -7.57 -7.80
C ASP A 111 5.68 -6.45 -6.88
N ASP A 112 5.09 -5.25 -6.93
CA ASP A 112 5.45 -4.09 -6.11
C ASP A 112 4.69 -4.01 -4.75
N CYS A 113 3.82 -4.98 -4.45
CA CYS A 113 2.98 -4.99 -3.25
C CYS A 113 3.57 -5.89 -2.16
N ILE A 114 3.37 -5.50 -0.89
CA ILE A 114 3.76 -6.33 0.26
C ILE A 114 2.67 -7.37 0.55
N VAL A 115 3.07 -8.63 0.74
CA VAL A 115 2.15 -9.68 1.16
C VAL A 115 1.86 -9.56 2.66
N ILE A 116 0.58 -9.47 3.02
CA ILE A 116 0.16 -9.19 4.40
C ILE A 116 -0.18 -10.49 5.18
N PRO A 117 0.40 -10.69 6.37
CA PRO A 117 0.08 -11.82 7.25
C PRO A 117 -1.35 -11.73 7.76
N ALA A 118 -1.97 -12.90 8.00
CA ALA A 118 -3.40 -13.01 8.33
C ALA A 118 -3.80 -12.14 9.54
N SER A 119 -2.93 -12.05 10.55
CA SER A 119 -3.15 -11.26 11.77
C SER A 119 -3.28 -9.75 11.54
N MET A 120 -2.76 -9.22 10.44
CA MET A 120 -2.76 -7.78 10.14
C MET A 120 -3.81 -7.39 9.09
N ARG A 121 -4.46 -8.34 8.43
CA ARG A 121 -5.39 -8.07 7.32
C ARG A 121 -6.56 -7.18 7.74
N GLU A 122 -7.14 -7.40 8.92
CA GLU A 122 -8.28 -6.60 9.41
C GLU A 122 -7.89 -5.13 9.64
N GLU A 123 -6.75 -4.88 10.31
CA GLU A 123 -6.22 -3.52 10.54
C GLU A 123 -5.99 -2.80 9.20
N ILE A 124 -5.42 -3.49 8.23
CA ILE A 124 -5.13 -2.92 6.91
C ILE A 124 -6.42 -2.67 6.12
N LEU A 125 -7.39 -3.59 6.16
CA LEU A 125 -8.71 -3.38 5.55
C LEU A 125 -9.44 -2.18 6.13
N GLU A 126 -9.35 -1.97 7.44
CA GLU A 126 -9.89 -0.77 8.10
C GLU A 126 -9.19 0.50 7.61
N GLY A 127 -7.86 0.46 7.50
CA GLY A 127 -7.07 1.56 6.92
C GLY A 127 -7.48 1.88 5.49
N ILE A 128 -7.62 0.87 4.63
CA ILE A 128 -8.05 1.02 3.23
C ILE A 128 -9.46 1.62 3.15
N HIS A 129 -10.37 1.15 4.00
CA HIS A 129 -11.76 1.57 4.04
C HIS A 129 -11.98 2.96 4.67
N ARG A 130 -10.99 3.48 5.40
CA ARG A 130 -11.04 4.78 6.07
C ARG A 130 -11.49 5.89 5.11
N GLY A 131 -12.40 6.74 5.59
CA GLY A 131 -12.97 7.83 4.82
C GLY A 131 -14.11 7.40 3.88
N HIS A 132 -14.50 6.12 3.87
CA HIS A 132 -15.72 5.63 3.21
C HIS A 132 -15.83 5.98 1.71
N GLN A 133 -14.70 6.01 1.01
CA GLN A 133 -14.55 6.53 -0.36
C GLN A 133 -15.14 5.63 -1.46
N GLY A 134 -15.87 4.57 -1.08
CA GLY A 134 -16.42 3.59 -2.02
C GLY A 134 -15.40 2.54 -2.50
N ILE A 135 -15.90 1.59 -3.29
CA ILE A 135 -15.16 0.39 -3.69
C ILE A 135 -13.99 0.67 -4.63
N THR A 136 -14.13 1.64 -5.52
CA THR A 136 -13.10 1.97 -6.53
C THR A 136 -11.85 2.51 -5.84
N LYS A 137 -12.00 3.50 -4.95
CA LYS A 137 -10.88 4.07 -4.19
C LYS A 137 -10.23 3.07 -3.24
N CYS A 138 -11.01 2.20 -2.61
CA CYS A 138 -10.44 1.12 -1.79
C CYS A 138 -9.54 0.18 -2.61
N ARG A 139 -9.96 -0.18 -3.83
CA ARG A 139 -9.16 -1.02 -4.75
C ARG A 139 -7.90 -0.33 -5.23
N GLU A 140 -8.01 0.95 -5.63
CA GLU A 140 -6.85 1.76 -6.04
C GLU A 140 -5.78 1.80 -4.95
N ARG A 141 -6.16 2.07 -3.69
CA ARG A 141 -5.22 2.10 -2.54
C ARG A 141 -4.53 0.76 -2.30
N THR A 142 -5.27 -0.32 -2.50
CA THR A 142 -4.78 -1.69 -2.28
C THR A 142 -3.72 -2.07 -3.31
N ASN A 143 -4.04 -1.88 -4.59
CA ASN A 143 -3.19 -2.28 -5.72
C ASN A 143 -1.83 -1.56 -5.75
N LEU A 144 -1.66 -0.49 -4.98
CA LEU A 144 -0.42 0.28 -4.89
C LEU A 144 0.46 -0.11 -3.71
N SER A 145 0.01 -0.98 -2.80
CA SER A 145 0.72 -1.16 -1.52
C SER A 145 0.70 -2.57 -0.94
N VAL A 146 -0.41 -3.30 -1.02
CA VAL A 146 -0.61 -4.53 -0.24
C VAL A 146 -1.35 -5.59 -1.01
N TRP A 147 -1.05 -6.86 -0.71
CA TRP A 147 -1.67 -8.00 -1.37
C TRP A 147 -1.85 -9.20 -0.43
N TRP A 148 -2.92 -9.97 -0.66
CA TRP A 148 -3.09 -11.35 -0.22
C TRP A 148 -4.16 -12.02 -1.09
N PRO A 149 -4.20 -13.37 -1.18
CA PRO A 149 -5.24 -14.06 -1.91
C PRO A 149 -6.63 -13.69 -1.38
N GLY A 150 -7.53 -13.30 -2.27
CA GLY A 150 -8.90 -12.94 -1.91
C GLY A 150 -9.12 -11.50 -1.39
N ILE A 151 -8.09 -10.65 -1.31
CA ILE A 151 -8.19 -9.26 -0.85
C ILE A 151 -9.32 -8.46 -1.52
N SER A 152 -9.50 -8.61 -2.84
CA SER A 152 -10.57 -7.96 -3.61
C SER A 152 -11.97 -8.32 -3.11
N LYS A 153 -12.18 -9.56 -2.65
CA LYS A 153 -13.45 -10.04 -2.09
C LYS A 153 -13.66 -9.48 -0.70
N GLU A 154 -12.62 -9.40 0.12
CA GLU A 154 -12.67 -8.85 1.47
C GLU A 154 -12.99 -7.35 1.45
N ILE A 155 -12.32 -6.57 0.60
CA ILE A 155 -12.62 -5.13 0.42
C ILE A 155 -14.08 -4.93 0.01
N LYS A 156 -14.55 -5.71 -0.98
CA LYS A 156 -15.95 -5.64 -1.44
C LYS A 156 -16.92 -5.95 -0.30
N SER A 157 -16.57 -6.88 0.57
CA SER A 157 -17.39 -7.25 1.73
C SER A 157 -17.37 -6.15 2.79
N LYS A 158 -16.20 -5.59 3.14
CA LYS A 158 -16.04 -4.47 4.09
C LYS A 158 -16.88 -3.26 3.65
N VAL A 159 -16.78 -2.86 2.37
CA VAL A 159 -17.58 -1.75 1.82
C VAL A 159 -19.07 -2.07 1.80
N ARG A 160 -19.48 -3.30 1.49
CA ARG A 160 -20.90 -3.71 1.47
C ARG A 160 -21.53 -3.75 2.87
N LEU A 161 -20.78 -4.16 3.88
CA LEU A 161 -21.26 -4.28 5.26
C LEU A 161 -21.21 -2.94 6.02
N CYS A 162 -20.48 -1.95 5.50
CA CYS A 162 -20.44 -0.62 6.09
C CYS A 162 -21.75 0.14 5.86
N HIS A 163 -22.45 0.48 6.97
CA HIS A 163 -23.68 1.25 6.98
C HIS A 163 -23.52 2.62 6.30
N PHE A 164 -22.51 3.39 6.70
CA PHE A 164 -22.24 4.71 6.14
C PHE A 164 -22.01 4.65 4.62
N CYS A 165 -21.25 3.66 4.13
CA CYS A 165 -21.09 3.45 2.69
C CYS A 165 -22.39 3.04 1.99
N GLN A 166 -23.32 2.34 2.65
CA GLN A 166 -24.60 1.99 2.03
C GLN A 166 -25.54 3.19 1.94
N GLU A 167 -25.60 4.02 2.98
CA GLU A 167 -26.43 5.23 3.00
C GLU A 167 -25.93 6.26 2.00
N ASN A 168 -24.62 6.46 1.90
CA ASN A 168 -24.02 7.48 1.06
C ASN A 168 -23.71 7.01 -0.38
N LYS A 169 -24.17 5.80 -0.76
CA LYS A 169 -24.06 5.30 -2.14
C LYS A 169 -24.98 6.06 -3.11
N SER A 170 -26.15 6.49 -2.65
CA SER A 170 -27.14 7.19 -3.50
C SER A 170 -26.80 8.65 -3.76
N SER A 171 -25.99 9.28 -2.90
CA SER A 171 -25.56 10.68 -3.00
C SER A 171 -24.36 10.90 -3.94
N GLN A 172 -23.73 9.83 -4.45
CA GLN A 172 -22.70 9.91 -5.49
C GLN A 172 -23.27 9.78 -6.92
N ARG A 173 -24.55 10.09 -7.14
CA ARG A 173 -25.06 10.20 -8.52
C ARG A 173 -24.31 11.30 -9.24
N GLU A 174 -23.84 10.97 -10.44
CA GLU A 174 -23.17 11.89 -11.35
C GLU A 174 -23.98 13.17 -11.49
N GLU A 175 -23.28 14.30 -11.40
CA GLU A 175 -23.83 15.62 -11.69
C GLU A 175 -24.48 15.56 -13.07
N PRO A 176 -25.77 15.95 -13.23
CA PRO A 176 -26.43 15.83 -14.51
C PRO A 176 -25.68 16.69 -15.51
N LEU A 177 -25.29 16.10 -16.65
CA LEU A 177 -24.71 16.83 -17.77
C LEU A 177 -25.67 17.97 -18.15
N ARG A 178 -25.35 19.19 -17.70
CA ARG A 178 -25.97 20.41 -18.20
C ARG A 178 -25.49 20.59 -19.63
N PHE A 179 -26.32 20.17 -20.57
CA PHE A 179 -26.25 20.67 -21.93
C PHE A 179 -26.69 22.13 -21.89
N VAL A 180 -25.72 23.04 -22.05
CA VAL A 180 -25.95 24.45 -22.41
C VAL A 180 -25.90 24.57 -23.92
#